data_AF-A0A0K0EJW8-F1
#
_entry.id   AF-A0A0K0EJW8-F1
#
_cell.length_a   1.000
_cell.length_b   1.000
_cell.length_c   1.000
_cell.angle_alpha   90.00
_cell.angle_beta   90.00
_cell.angle_gamma   90.00
#
_symmetry.space_group_name_H-M   'P 1'
#
loop_
_entity.id
_entity.type
_entity.pdbx_description
1 polymer ?
#
loop_
_entity_poly.entity_id
_entity_poly.type
_entity_poly.pdbx_seq_one_letter_code
_entity_poly.pdbx_strand_id
1 'polypeptide(L)'
;METKSAISEAMMVAFSTAVSVVPKKTSRNLSDFKDIAHLAVAVNGFALTPRQRLLITTSYAKWQKKKGNNETVGQWVHRYICDNYKDLKQILTDPKNKEAVELYTTTITSIIDMSIESLEYLDDALGPLFVSYTAEGGLLSGYEDLFNEYYWKCVCEALCQFGKELSYSRLLRYDTIYAFRIVILFISKKITNGFQMKHEGFSGCISNDNNSSCRSRNTSVKKKKKFKDT
;
A
#
# COMPACT_ATOMS: atom_id res chain seq x y z
N MET A 1 -30.48 -6.39 -31.19
CA MET A 1 -30.73 -5.33 -30.20
C MET A 1 -29.55 -5.29 -29.25
N GLU A 2 -28.89 -4.15 -29.15
CA GLU A 2 -27.64 -3.96 -28.42
C GLU A 2 -27.86 -4.07 -26.91
N THR A 3 -27.43 -5.18 -26.30
CA THR A 3 -27.28 -5.31 -24.85
C THR A 3 -25.98 -4.66 -24.38
N LYS A 4 -25.83 -3.35 -24.64
CA LYS A 4 -24.83 -2.55 -23.92
C LYS A 4 -25.35 -2.44 -22.48
N SER A 5 -24.75 -3.26 -21.60
CA SER A 5 -25.16 -3.43 -20.22
C SER A 5 -25.37 -2.08 -19.53
N ALA A 6 -26.53 -1.92 -18.87
CA ALA A 6 -26.88 -0.76 -18.03
C ALA A 6 -25.78 -0.40 -17.02
N ILE A 7 -24.91 -1.37 -16.69
CA ILE A 7 -23.73 -1.20 -15.85
C ILE A 7 -22.67 -0.31 -16.54
N SER A 8 -22.45 -0.47 -17.84
CA SER A 8 -21.50 0.37 -18.59
C SER A 8 -21.97 1.81 -18.70
N GLU A 9 -23.29 2.02 -18.80
CA GLU A 9 -23.91 3.33 -18.86
C GLU A 9 -23.85 4.02 -17.49
N ALA A 10 -24.15 3.28 -16.41
CA ALA A 10 -23.97 3.75 -15.04
C ALA A 10 -22.50 4.11 -14.72
N MET A 11 -21.53 3.31 -15.18
CA MET A 11 -20.11 3.62 -15.04
C MET A 11 -19.71 4.88 -15.81
N MET A 12 -20.17 5.03 -17.06
CA MET A 12 -19.91 6.23 -17.86
C MET A 12 -20.50 7.48 -17.20
N VAL A 13 -21.70 7.39 -16.62
CA VAL A 13 -22.33 8.48 -15.87
C VAL A 13 -21.53 8.80 -14.60
N ALA A 14 -21.10 7.79 -13.83
CA ALA A 14 -20.28 8.00 -12.64
C ALA A 14 -18.91 8.64 -12.97
N PHE A 15 -18.23 8.16 -14.02
CA PHE A 15 -16.98 8.77 -14.50
C PHE A 15 -17.19 10.19 -15.02
N SER A 16 -18.25 10.45 -15.79
CA SER A 16 -18.54 11.79 -16.32
C SER A 16 -18.91 12.77 -15.20
N THR A 17 -19.56 12.28 -14.15
CA THR A 17 -19.89 13.07 -12.96
C THR A 17 -18.63 13.35 -12.14
N ALA A 18 -17.76 12.36 -11.93
CA ALA A 18 -16.49 12.57 -11.23
C ALA A 18 -15.57 13.54 -11.98
N VAL A 19 -15.52 13.49 -13.31
CA VAL A 19 -14.70 14.41 -14.14
C VAL A 19 -15.24 15.85 -14.13
N SER A 20 -16.55 16.05 -13.95
CA SER A 20 -17.15 17.39 -13.91
C SER A 20 -16.97 18.11 -12.57
N VAL A 21 -16.72 17.38 -11.48
CA VAL A 21 -16.43 17.96 -10.15
C VAL A 21 -14.94 18.21 -9.89
N VAL A 22 -14.02 17.66 -10.71
CA VAL A 22 -12.58 17.89 -10.52
C VAL A 22 -12.21 19.31 -10.98
N PRO A 23 -11.69 20.17 -10.10
CA PRO A 23 -11.31 21.53 -10.44
C PRO A 23 -10.22 21.53 -11.53
N LYS A 24 -10.51 22.16 -12.67
CA LYS A 24 -9.52 22.42 -13.72
C LYS A 24 -8.51 23.44 -13.18
N LYS A 25 -7.36 22.93 -12.73
CA LYS A 25 -6.16 23.65 -12.30
C LYS A 25 -6.17 24.09 -10.83
N THR A 26 -5.00 23.94 -10.23
CA THR A 26 -4.53 24.51 -8.94
C THR A 26 -5.18 23.99 -7.66
N SER A 27 -4.83 22.79 -7.21
CA SER A 27 -4.62 22.59 -5.77
C SER A 27 -3.66 21.41 -5.54
N ARG A 28 -2.77 21.58 -4.57
CA ARG A 28 -1.64 20.71 -4.24
C ARG A 28 -2.03 19.61 -3.24
N ASN A 29 -3.31 19.26 -3.14
CA ASN A 29 -3.83 18.27 -2.20
C ASN A 29 -4.65 17.20 -2.94
N LEU A 30 -4.12 15.98 -2.97
CA LEU A 30 -4.69 14.77 -3.58
C LEU A 30 -5.95 14.25 -2.82
N SER A 31 -6.85 15.12 -2.37
CA SER A 31 -8.04 14.73 -1.61
C SER A 31 -9.08 13.98 -2.44
N ASP A 32 -9.16 14.21 -3.75
CA ASP A 32 -10.27 13.72 -4.56
C ASP A 32 -10.03 12.32 -5.16
N PHE A 33 -8.78 11.85 -5.15
CA PHE A 33 -8.43 10.54 -5.72
C PHE A 33 -8.85 9.40 -4.79
N LYS A 34 -8.85 9.66 -3.48
CA LYS A 34 -9.22 8.66 -2.47
C LYS A 34 -10.68 8.26 -2.62
N ASP A 35 -11.57 9.22 -2.89
CA ASP A 35 -13.00 8.97 -3.04
C ASP A 35 -13.34 8.28 -4.37
N ILE A 36 -12.73 8.69 -5.49
CA ILE A 36 -12.95 8.06 -6.80
C ILE A 36 -12.40 6.62 -6.79
N ALA A 37 -11.24 6.41 -6.17
CA ALA A 37 -10.68 5.08 -5.97
C ALA A 37 -11.55 4.23 -5.03
N HIS A 38 -11.98 4.77 -3.89
CA HIS A 38 -12.86 4.06 -2.96
C HIS A 38 -14.18 3.66 -3.63
N LEU A 39 -14.78 4.54 -4.44
CA LEU A 39 -16.01 4.23 -5.19
C LEU A 39 -15.80 3.13 -6.23
N ALA A 40 -14.73 3.20 -7.02
CA ALA A 40 -14.43 2.19 -8.03
C ALA A 40 -14.12 0.81 -7.41
N VAL A 41 -13.46 0.80 -6.26
CA VAL A 41 -13.05 -0.41 -5.53
C VAL A 41 -14.19 -1.02 -4.71
N ALA A 42 -15.05 -0.19 -4.12
CA ALA A 42 -16.14 -0.66 -3.26
C ALA A 42 -17.27 -1.36 -4.03
N VAL A 43 -17.47 -1.04 -5.32
CA VAL A 43 -18.61 -1.57 -6.09
C VAL A 43 -18.31 -2.91 -6.76
N ASN A 44 -17.08 -3.14 -7.24
CA ASN A 44 -16.75 -4.34 -8.05
C ASN A 44 -15.55 -5.14 -7.52
N GLY A 45 -15.03 -4.82 -6.34
CA GLY A 45 -13.68 -5.23 -5.97
C GLY A 45 -12.63 -4.56 -6.86
N PHE A 46 -11.35 -4.92 -6.71
CA PHE A 46 -10.28 -4.41 -7.56
C PHE A 46 -10.28 -5.11 -8.93
N ALA A 47 -11.26 -4.81 -9.77
CA ALA A 47 -11.36 -5.35 -11.12
C ALA A 47 -10.85 -4.35 -12.17
N LEU A 48 -9.76 -4.70 -12.85
CA LEU A 48 -9.31 -3.99 -14.05
C LEU A 48 -10.03 -4.52 -15.28
N THR A 49 -10.48 -3.64 -16.16
CA THR A 49 -11.00 -4.04 -17.49
C THR A 49 -9.91 -4.73 -18.32
N PRO A 50 -10.25 -5.62 -19.27
CA PRO A 50 -9.26 -6.26 -20.15
C PRO A 50 -8.36 -5.26 -20.88
N ARG A 51 -8.92 -4.10 -21.27
CA ARG A 51 -8.14 -3.00 -21.87
C ARG A 51 -7.11 -2.42 -20.90
N GLN A 52 -7.51 -2.15 -19.65
CA GLN A 52 -6.58 -1.64 -18.64
C GLN A 52 -5.46 -2.63 -18.34
N ARG A 53 -5.78 -3.92 -18.22
CA ARG A 53 -4.77 -4.98 -18.03
C ARG A 53 -3.76 -5.00 -19.17
N LEU A 54 -4.24 -5.01 -20.42
CA LEU A 54 -3.38 -4.98 -21.60
C LEU A 54 -2.49 -3.74 -21.65
N LEU A 55 -3.03 -2.57 -21.30
CA LEU A 55 -2.26 -1.33 -21.24
C LEU A 55 -1.11 -1.41 -20.23
N ILE A 56 -1.37 -1.92 -19.03
CA ILE A 56 -0.35 -2.07 -17.98
C ILE A 56 0.72 -3.05 -18.42
N THR A 57 0.34 -4.28 -18.80
CA THR A 57 1.30 -5.35 -19.15
C THR A 57 2.17 -4.94 -20.33
N THR A 58 1.57 -4.38 -21.39
CA THR A 58 2.32 -3.92 -22.58
C THR A 58 3.27 -2.78 -22.23
N SER A 59 2.83 -1.82 -21.43
CA SER A 59 3.64 -0.66 -21.03
C SER A 59 4.80 -1.05 -20.14
N TYR A 60 4.55 -1.94 -19.18
CA TYR A 60 5.57 -2.45 -18.27
C TYR A 60 6.63 -3.27 -19.00
N ALA A 61 6.20 -4.20 -19.85
CA ALA A 61 7.13 -4.98 -20.68
C ALA A 61 7.98 -4.09 -21.60
N LYS A 62 7.41 -3.00 -22.14
CA LYS A 62 8.18 -2.01 -22.92
C LYS A 62 9.18 -1.24 -22.06
N TRP A 63 8.80 -0.84 -20.85
CA TRP A 63 9.69 -0.15 -19.91
C TRP A 63 10.88 -1.04 -19.50
N GLN A 64 10.63 -2.32 -19.21
CA GLN A 64 11.69 -3.31 -18.92
C GLN A 64 12.63 -3.52 -20.11
N LYS A 65 12.11 -3.52 -21.35
CA LYS A 65 12.90 -3.72 -22.58
C LYS A 65 13.62 -2.45 -23.07
N LYS A 66 13.40 -1.29 -22.45
CA LYS A 66 14.00 -0.03 -22.90
C LYS A 66 15.53 -0.12 -22.76
N LYS A 67 16.25 -0.03 -23.88
CA LYS A 67 17.72 -0.07 -23.89
C LYS A 67 18.28 1.00 -22.94
N GLY A 68 19.11 0.58 -22.00
CA GLY A 68 19.71 1.45 -20.97
C GLY A 68 18.99 1.43 -19.62
N ASN A 69 17.86 0.75 -19.50
CA ASN A 69 17.18 0.57 -18.22
C ASN A 69 17.67 -0.71 -17.52
N ASN A 70 18.74 -0.57 -16.74
CA ASN A 70 19.18 -1.62 -15.80
C ASN A 70 18.58 -1.41 -14.39
N GLU A 71 17.68 -0.44 -14.25
CA GLU A 71 17.10 -0.09 -12.98
C GLU A 71 15.83 -0.90 -12.70
N THR A 72 15.74 -1.48 -11.50
CA THR A 72 14.52 -2.15 -11.04
C THR A 72 13.49 -1.14 -10.53
N VAL A 73 12.22 -1.54 -10.45
CA VAL A 73 11.17 -0.66 -9.91
C VAL A 73 11.49 -0.21 -8.48
N GLY A 74 12.00 -1.12 -7.64
CA GLY A 74 12.42 -0.79 -6.28
C GLY A 74 13.54 0.25 -6.24
N GLN A 75 14.55 0.14 -7.12
CA GLN A 75 15.63 1.11 -7.21
C GLN A 75 15.10 2.48 -7.63
N TRP A 76 14.21 2.52 -8.63
CA TRP A 76 13.56 3.74 -9.08
C TRP A 76 12.78 4.41 -7.94
N VAL A 77 12.02 3.61 -7.17
CA VAL A 77 11.24 4.07 -6.02
C VAL A 77 12.14 4.64 -4.93
N HIS A 78 13.22 3.95 -4.56
CA HIS A 78 14.16 4.43 -3.55
C HIS A 78 14.85 5.72 -3.99
N ARG A 79 15.24 5.84 -5.26
CA ARG A 79 15.77 7.10 -5.80
C ARG A 79 14.74 8.23 -5.68
N TYR A 80 13.49 7.98 -6.09
CA TYR A 80 12.42 8.97 -5.94
C TYR A 80 12.25 9.39 -4.48
N ILE A 81 12.29 8.44 -3.53
CA ILE A 81 12.16 8.76 -2.11
C ILE A 81 13.35 9.61 -1.64
N CYS A 82 14.58 9.24 -1.98
CA CYS A 82 15.78 10.01 -1.64
C CYS A 82 15.77 11.45 -2.18
N ASP A 83 15.11 11.69 -3.31
CA ASP A 83 15.01 13.02 -3.92
C ASP A 83 13.93 13.90 -3.25
N ASN A 84 12.90 13.29 -2.65
CA ASN A 84 11.71 14.00 -2.15
C ASN A 84 11.54 14.00 -0.63
N TYR A 85 12.14 13.05 0.12
CA TYR A 85 11.95 12.91 1.57
C TYR A 85 13.32 12.84 2.28
N LYS A 86 13.68 13.92 2.99
CA LYS A 86 15.03 14.08 3.58
C LYS A 86 15.30 13.10 4.73
N ASP A 87 14.28 12.80 5.53
CA ASP A 87 14.30 11.86 6.63
C ASP A 87 14.49 10.42 6.14
N LEU A 88 13.69 9.98 5.17
CA LEU A 88 13.85 8.65 4.57
C LEU A 88 15.17 8.53 3.80
N LYS A 89 15.65 9.61 3.18
CA LYS A 89 16.97 9.62 2.54
C LYS A 89 18.08 9.24 3.52
N GLN A 90 18.04 9.75 4.75
CA GLN A 90 19.05 9.41 5.76
C GLN A 90 19.03 7.90 6.08
N ILE A 91 17.83 7.32 6.25
CA ILE A 91 17.66 5.89 6.51
C ILE A 91 18.16 5.05 5.32
N LEU A 92 17.78 5.42 4.10
CA LEU A 92 18.10 4.69 2.86
C LEU A 92 19.58 4.79 2.45
N THR A 93 20.29 5.82 2.90
CA THR A 93 21.71 6.03 2.57
C THR A 93 22.68 5.68 3.69
N ASP A 94 22.16 5.31 4.87
CA ASP A 94 23.00 4.84 5.99
C ASP A 94 23.61 3.47 5.65
N PRO A 95 24.96 3.34 5.63
CA PRO A 95 25.63 2.07 5.38
C PRO A 95 25.21 0.94 6.33
N LYS A 96 24.76 1.26 7.55
CA LYS A 96 24.29 0.26 8.54
C LYS A 96 22.98 -0.41 8.13
N ASN A 97 22.18 0.26 7.30
CA ASN A 97 20.87 -0.24 6.87
C ASN A 97 20.93 -0.97 5.53
N LYS A 98 22.12 -1.16 4.94
CA LYS A 98 22.28 -1.64 3.55
C LYS A 98 21.51 -2.93 3.25
N GLU A 99 21.59 -3.93 4.13
CA GLU A 99 20.90 -5.22 3.94
C GLU A 99 19.37 -5.04 3.96
N ALA A 100 18.87 -4.24 4.89
CA ALA A 100 17.45 -3.94 5.02
C ALA A 100 16.94 -3.13 3.81
N VAL A 101 17.73 -2.16 3.33
CA VAL A 101 17.43 -1.40 2.12
C VAL A 101 17.33 -2.33 0.92
N GLU A 102 18.32 -3.21 0.70
CA GLU A 102 18.33 -4.17 -0.42
C GLU A 102 17.15 -5.14 -0.39
N LEU A 103 16.79 -5.65 0.79
CA LEU A 103 15.61 -6.47 0.99
C LEU A 103 14.34 -5.73 0.56
N TYR A 104 14.15 -4.49 1.00
CA TYR A 104 12.96 -3.70 0.67
C TYR A 104 12.94 -3.27 -0.80
N THR A 105 14.10 -2.95 -1.39
CA THR A 105 14.22 -2.67 -2.84
C THR A 105 13.75 -3.88 -3.65
N THR A 106 14.21 -5.07 -3.29
CA THR A 106 13.85 -6.33 -3.97
C THR A 106 12.38 -6.66 -3.76
N THR A 107 11.88 -6.46 -2.54
CA THR A 107 10.48 -6.70 -2.18
C THR A 107 9.53 -5.81 -2.96
N ILE A 108 9.82 -4.50 -3.09
CA ILE A 108 9.01 -3.58 -3.90
C ILE A 108 8.96 -4.05 -5.36
N THR A 109 10.11 -4.44 -5.91
CA THR A 109 10.20 -4.95 -7.29
C THR A 109 9.34 -6.20 -7.46
N SER A 110 9.50 -7.18 -6.57
CA SER A 110 8.74 -8.45 -6.58
C SER A 110 7.23 -8.22 -6.46
N ILE A 111 6.78 -7.33 -5.56
CA ILE A 111 5.36 -6.98 -5.41
C ILE A 111 4.78 -6.46 -6.73
N ILE A 112 5.53 -5.58 -7.43
CA ILE A 112 5.07 -5.00 -8.70
C ILE A 112 5.07 -6.04 -9.82
N ASP A 113 6.13 -6.84 -9.94
CA ASP A 113 6.22 -7.90 -10.93
C ASP A 113 5.07 -8.91 -10.75
N MET A 114 4.87 -9.44 -9.54
CA MET A 114 3.77 -10.35 -9.23
C MET A 114 2.39 -9.73 -9.50
N SER A 115 2.20 -8.45 -9.14
CA SER A 115 0.93 -7.75 -9.39
C SER A 115 0.63 -7.60 -10.88
N ILE A 116 1.65 -7.33 -11.69
CA ILE A 116 1.49 -7.18 -13.14
C ILE A 116 1.28 -8.54 -13.83
N GLU A 117 1.92 -9.60 -13.34
CA GLU A 117 1.70 -10.97 -13.80
C GLU A 117 0.30 -11.49 -13.43
N SER A 118 -0.24 -11.06 -12.29
CA SER A 118 -1.49 -11.55 -11.72
C SER A 118 -2.64 -10.52 -11.74
N LEU A 119 -2.67 -9.61 -12.73
CA LEU A 119 -3.69 -8.53 -12.79
C LEU A 119 -5.15 -9.03 -12.81
N GLU A 120 -5.38 -10.28 -13.22
CA GLU A 120 -6.72 -10.89 -13.25
C GLU A 120 -7.17 -11.41 -11.88
N TYR A 121 -6.22 -11.72 -10.99
CA TYR A 121 -6.44 -12.40 -9.71
C TYR A 121 -5.80 -11.63 -8.55
N LEU A 122 -5.72 -10.31 -8.65
CA LEU A 122 -5.06 -9.47 -7.64
C LEU A 122 -5.59 -9.78 -6.24
N ASP A 123 -6.92 -9.72 -6.05
CA ASP A 123 -7.53 -9.88 -4.73
C ASP A 123 -7.44 -11.33 -4.23
N ASP A 124 -7.69 -12.30 -5.11
CA ASP A 124 -7.74 -13.72 -4.76
C ASP A 124 -6.36 -14.31 -4.45
N ALA A 125 -5.33 -13.94 -5.21
CA ALA A 125 -3.99 -14.53 -5.10
C ALA A 125 -3.05 -13.68 -4.22
N LEU A 126 -3.02 -12.37 -4.46
CA LEU A 126 -2.01 -11.50 -3.86
C LEU A 126 -2.53 -10.75 -2.63
N GLY A 127 -3.85 -10.61 -2.48
CA GLY A 127 -4.46 -9.93 -1.34
C GLY A 127 -3.99 -10.51 0.01
N PRO A 128 -4.17 -11.82 0.27
CA PRO A 128 -3.70 -12.47 1.48
C PRO A 128 -2.17 -12.44 1.63
N LEU A 129 -1.42 -12.56 0.53
CA LEU A 129 0.04 -12.53 0.53
C LEU A 129 0.58 -11.17 1.00
N PHE A 130 0.03 -10.07 0.49
CA PHE A 130 0.48 -8.73 0.88
C PHE A 130 0.09 -8.38 2.32
N VAL A 131 -0.99 -8.95 2.84
CA VAL A 131 -1.33 -8.85 4.27
C VAL A 131 -0.36 -9.67 5.12
N SER A 132 0.03 -10.88 4.69
CA SER A 132 0.95 -11.72 5.46
C SER A 132 2.37 -11.16 5.54
N TYR A 133 2.77 -10.31 4.59
CA TYR A 133 4.06 -9.62 4.61
C TYR A 133 4.26 -8.74 5.84
N THR A 134 3.18 -8.18 6.40
CA THR A 134 3.24 -7.32 7.60
C THR A 134 2.98 -8.08 8.90
N ALA A 135 2.60 -9.35 8.83
CA ALA A 135 2.37 -10.19 10.02
C ALA A 135 3.68 -10.42 10.80
N GLU A 136 3.58 -10.89 12.05
CA GLU A 136 4.76 -11.26 12.84
C GLU A 136 5.55 -12.38 12.13
N GLY A 137 6.86 -12.17 11.93
CA GLY A 137 7.72 -13.06 11.15
C GLY A 137 7.57 -12.89 9.62
N GLY A 138 6.66 -12.02 9.17
CA GLY A 138 6.50 -11.64 7.77
C GLY A 138 7.67 -10.81 7.26
N LEU A 139 7.81 -10.75 5.94
CA LEU A 139 8.93 -10.11 5.23
C LEU A 139 9.20 -8.65 5.64
N LEU A 140 8.15 -7.92 6.04
CA LEU A 140 8.20 -6.50 6.38
C LEU A 140 8.21 -6.23 7.89
N SER A 141 8.19 -7.29 8.71
CA SER A 141 8.10 -7.14 10.16
C SER A 141 9.46 -6.90 10.83
N GLY A 142 10.56 -7.39 10.25
CA GLY A 142 11.88 -7.37 10.88
C GLY A 142 12.54 -6.00 10.98
N TYR A 143 12.15 -5.05 10.12
CA TYR A 143 12.73 -3.70 10.07
C TYR A 143 11.67 -2.61 10.17
N GLU A 144 10.56 -2.89 10.88
CA GLU A 144 9.43 -1.96 10.99
C GLU A 144 9.84 -0.61 11.61
N ASP A 145 10.82 -0.59 12.52
CA ASP A 145 11.37 0.64 13.09
C ASP A 145 11.96 1.60 12.02
N LEU A 146 12.44 1.05 10.90
CA LEU A 146 13.02 1.80 9.78
C LEU A 146 12.02 2.00 8.63
N PHE A 147 11.17 1.01 8.39
CA PHE A 147 10.30 0.90 7.21
C PHE A 147 8.84 0.64 7.60
N ASN A 148 8.32 1.49 8.47
CA ASN A 148 6.95 1.49 8.97
C ASN A 148 5.89 1.88 7.91
N GLU A 149 4.65 2.06 8.37
CA GLU A 149 3.53 2.51 7.53
C GLU A 149 3.81 3.83 6.79
N TYR A 150 4.51 4.79 7.42
CA TYR A 150 4.87 6.05 6.77
C TYR A 150 5.79 5.83 5.57
N TYR A 151 6.82 4.99 5.73
CA TYR A 151 7.68 4.61 4.61
C TYR A 151 6.87 3.96 3.47
N TRP A 152 5.96 3.03 3.78
CA TRP A 152 5.13 2.38 2.77
C TRP A 152 4.16 3.32 2.07
N LYS A 153 3.66 4.34 2.76
CA LYS A 153 2.90 5.43 2.15
C LYS A 153 3.73 6.19 1.12
N CYS A 154 4.99 6.51 1.44
CA CYS A 154 5.93 7.15 0.51
C CYS A 154 6.28 6.25 -0.68
N VAL A 155 6.43 4.93 -0.47
CA VAL A 155 6.58 3.94 -1.54
C VAL A 155 5.39 3.96 -2.49
N CYS A 156 4.16 3.95 -1.96
CA CYS A 156 2.95 4.00 -2.79
C CYS A 156 2.83 5.32 -3.57
N GLU A 157 3.24 6.44 -2.97
CA GLU A 157 3.32 7.72 -3.68
C GLU A 157 4.34 7.69 -4.82
N ALA A 158 5.54 7.17 -4.56
CA ALA A 158 6.59 6.99 -5.56
C ALA A 158 6.09 6.11 -6.72
N LEU A 159 5.45 4.98 -6.43
CA LEU A 159 4.87 4.10 -7.44
C LEU A 159 3.77 4.81 -8.27
N CYS A 160 2.97 5.67 -7.65
CA CYS A 160 2.01 6.50 -8.40
C CYS A 160 2.68 7.48 -9.38
N GLN A 161 3.92 7.90 -9.11
CA GLN A 161 4.74 8.69 -10.05
C GLN A 161 5.42 7.81 -11.09
N PHE A 162 5.86 6.61 -10.72
CA PHE A 162 6.44 5.62 -11.63
C PHE A 162 5.52 5.30 -12.81
N GLY A 163 4.20 5.32 -12.62
CA GLY A 163 3.24 5.17 -13.73
C GLY A 163 3.49 6.12 -14.92
N LYS A 164 4.14 7.27 -14.71
CA LYS A 164 4.55 8.19 -15.80
C LYS A 164 5.64 7.58 -16.70
N GLU A 165 6.51 6.75 -16.16
CA GLU A 165 7.58 6.03 -16.89
C GLU A 165 7.03 4.94 -17.80
N LEU A 166 5.84 4.41 -17.49
CA LEU A 166 5.17 3.39 -18.29
C LEU A 166 4.57 3.96 -19.59
N SER A 167 4.44 5.27 -19.70
CA SER A 167 3.75 5.90 -20.82
C SER A 167 4.61 5.90 -22.10
N TYR A 168 4.36 4.96 -23.00
CA TYR A 168 5.05 4.89 -24.32
C TYR A 168 4.32 5.65 -25.44
N SER A 169 3.07 6.06 -25.23
CA SER A 169 2.26 6.78 -26.20
C SER A 169 1.57 7.97 -25.55
N ARG A 170 1.63 9.14 -26.20
CA ARG A 170 0.94 10.35 -25.73
C ARG A 170 -0.58 10.15 -25.64
N LEU A 171 -1.15 9.35 -26.54
CA LEU A 171 -2.60 9.09 -26.61
C LEU A 171 -3.09 8.19 -25.47
N LEU A 172 -2.25 7.25 -25.02
CA LEU A 172 -2.60 6.25 -24.01
C LEU A 172 -2.01 6.57 -22.62
N ARG A 173 -1.28 7.68 -22.51
CA ARG A 173 -0.53 8.07 -21.31
C ARG A 173 -1.43 8.11 -20.08
N TYR A 174 -2.54 8.85 -20.17
CA TYR A 174 -3.44 9.00 -19.02
C TYR A 174 -4.09 7.67 -18.66
N ASP A 175 -4.68 6.96 -19.62
CA ASP A 175 -5.31 5.64 -19.38
C ASP A 175 -4.35 4.66 -18.70
N THR A 176 -3.10 4.61 -19.16
CA THR A 176 -2.06 3.74 -18.59
C THR A 176 -1.73 4.13 -17.15
N ILE A 177 -1.51 5.44 -16.89
CA ILE A 177 -1.23 5.95 -15.54
C ILE A 177 -2.39 5.65 -14.60
N TYR A 178 -3.63 5.91 -15.02
CA TYR A 178 -4.82 5.66 -14.19
C TYR A 178 -5.00 4.17 -13.91
N ALA A 179 -4.86 3.32 -14.93
CA ALA A 179 -4.92 1.86 -14.76
C ALA A 179 -3.87 1.37 -13.76
N PHE A 180 -2.62 1.83 -13.90
CA PHE A 180 -1.55 1.45 -12.98
C PHE A 180 -1.81 1.94 -11.55
N ARG A 181 -2.36 3.14 -11.38
CA ARG A 181 -2.72 3.66 -10.05
C ARG A 181 -3.77 2.81 -9.34
N ILE A 182 -4.70 2.19 -10.06
CA ILE A 182 -5.67 1.25 -9.45
C ILE A 182 -4.92 0.07 -8.82
N VAL A 183 -3.88 -0.46 -9.48
CA VAL A 183 -3.02 -1.52 -8.91
C VAL A 183 -2.28 -1.02 -7.66
N ILE A 184 -1.75 0.21 -7.69
CA ILE A 184 -1.05 0.76 -6.52
C ILE A 184 -2.01 0.98 -5.34
N LEU A 185 -3.25 1.40 -5.61
CA LEU A 185 -4.29 1.52 -4.58
C LEU A 185 -4.64 0.17 -3.97
N PHE A 186 -4.66 -0.91 -4.77
CA PHE A 186 -4.81 -2.27 -4.27
C PHE A 186 -3.69 -2.64 -3.29
N ILE A 187 -2.43 -2.50 -3.74
CA ILE A 187 -1.25 -2.83 -2.94
C ILE A 187 -1.25 -2.01 -1.64
N SER A 188 -1.45 -0.70 -1.74
CA SER A 188 -1.50 0.21 -0.59
C SER A 188 -2.56 -0.22 0.41
N LYS A 189 -3.78 -0.52 -0.05
CA LYS A 189 -4.87 -0.95 0.84
C LYS A 189 -4.54 -2.26 1.55
N LYS A 190 -3.93 -3.24 0.86
CA LYS A 190 -3.60 -4.54 1.46
C LYS A 190 -2.47 -4.45 2.47
N ILE A 191 -1.40 -3.72 2.15
CA ILE A 191 -0.27 -3.50 3.07
C ILE A 191 -0.73 -2.69 4.29
N THR A 192 -1.46 -1.60 4.11
CA THR A 192 -2.01 -0.80 5.22
C THR A 192 -2.95 -1.61 6.10
N ASN A 193 -3.83 -2.42 5.52
CA ASN A 193 -4.70 -3.32 6.29
C ASN A 193 -3.89 -4.31 7.14
N GLY A 194 -2.80 -4.85 6.57
CA GLY A 194 -1.91 -5.74 7.31
C GLY A 194 -1.22 -5.06 8.50
N PHE A 195 -0.78 -3.81 8.36
CA PHE A 195 -0.25 -3.03 9.50
C PHE A 195 -1.33 -2.76 10.57
N GLN A 196 -2.56 -2.42 10.15
CA GLN A 196 -3.67 -2.15 11.08
C GLN A 196 -4.08 -3.39 11.88
N MET A 197 -4.16 -4.56 11.24
CA MET A 197 -4.45 -5.84 11.91
C MET A 197 -3.44 -6.17 13.02
N LYS A 198 -2.16 -5.79 12.84
CA LYS A 198 -1.13 -5.97 13.87
C LYS A 198 -1.39 -5.10 15.11
N HIS A 199 -1.84 -3.86 14.90
CA HIS A 199 -2.16 -2.94 16.00
C HIS A 199 -3.43 -3.35 16.76
N GLU A 200 -4.43 -3.89 16.08
CA GLU A 200 -5.64 -4.41 16.71
C GLU A 200 -5.39 -5.71 17.49
N GLY A 201 -4.49 -6.58 16.99
CA GLY A 201 -4.11 -7.84 17.63
C GLY A 201 -3.41 -7.69 18.99
N PHE A 202 -2.70 -6.58 19.23
CA PHE A 202 -2.05 -6.31 20.52
C PHE A 202 -3.02 -5.79 21.61
N SER A 203 -4.24 -5.38 21.24
CA SER A 203 -5.27 -4.91 22.16
C SER A 203 -6.14 -6.04 22.75
N GLY A 204 -5.94 -7.30 22.35
CA GLY A 204 -6.89 -8.40 22.58
C GLY A 204 -6.55 -9.42 23.69
N CYS A 205 -5.39 -9.33 24.35
CA CYS A 205 -4.96 -10.35 25.33
C CYS A 205 -4.62 -9.81 26.74
N ILE A 206 -5.11 -8.64 27.11
CA ILE A 206 -4.99 -8.12 28.48
C ILE A 206 -6.38 -8.14 29.16
N SER A 207 -6.56 -9.14 30.03
CA SER A 207 -7.48 -9.14 31.18
C SER A 207 -8.98 -9.17 30.91
N ASN A 208 -9.54 -10.38 30.87
CA ASN A 208 -10.95 -10.62 31.17
C ASN A 208 -11.09 -11.78 32.17
N ASP A 209 -10.42 -11.65 33.31
CA ASP A 209 -10.73 -12.43 34.52
C ASP A 209 -11.05 -11.46 35.66
N ASN A 210 -12.23 -11.66 36.25
CA ASN A 210 -12.79 -11.02 37.44
C ASN A 210 -13.43 -9.64 37.28
N ASN A 211 -14.73 -9.66 36.94
CA ASN A 211 -15.65 -8.69 37.50
C ASN A 211 -16.85 -9.39 38.17
N SER A 212 -16.99 -9.13 39.48
CA SER A 212 -18.18 -9.27 40.32
C SER A 212 -18.80 -10.66 40.55
N SER A 213 -18.37 -11.35 41.62
CA SER A 213 -19.25 -11.81 42.71
C SER A 213 -18.42 -12.49 43.81
N CYS A 214 -19.00 -12.57 45.02
CA CYS A 214 -18.57 -13.39 46.17
C CYS A 214 -17.63 -12.77 47.21
N ARG A 215 -18.28 -12.21 48.24
CA ARG A 215 -18.20 -12.64 49.65
C ARG A 215 -16.79 -12.86 50.27
N SER A 216 -16.43 -11.90 51.13
CA SER A 216 -15.91 -12.10 52.51
C SER A 216 -15.17 -13.41 52.83
N ARG A 217 -13.87 -13.34 53.11
CA ARG A 217 -13.29 -13.60 54.45
C ARG A 217 -11.75 -13.50 54.42
N ASN A 218 -11.27 -12.59 55.27
CA ASN A 218 -9.99 -12.53 55.99
C ASN A 218 -8.99 -13.67 55.75
N THR A 219 -7.73 -13.30 55.51
CA THR A 219 -6.68 -13.55 56.51
C THR A 219 -5.48 -12.62 56.32
N SER A 220 -5.07 -12.07 57.45
CA SER A 220 -4.02 -11.10 57.67
C SER A 220 -2.64 -11.77 57.77
N VAL A 221 -1.59 -11.16 57.19
CA VAL A 221 -0.28 -11.07 57.87
C VAL A 221 0.35 -9.70 57.55
N LYS A 222 0.47 -8.88 58.60
CA LYS A 222 1.20 -7.60 58.64
C LYS A 222 2.69 -7.81 58.86
N LYS A 223 3.49 -6.86 58.36
CA LYS A 223 4.64 -6.14 58.98
C LYS A 223 5.81 -6.05 57.98
N LYS A 224 6.58 -4.97 57.85
CA LYS A 224 6.56 -3.59 58.35
C LYS A 224 7.64 -2.84 57.54
N LYS A 225 7.37 -1.58 57.19
CA LYS A 225 8.33 -0.53 56.78
C LYS A 225 9.64 -0.53 57.61
N LYS A 226 10.78 -0.23 56.96
CA LYS A 226 11.63 0.92 57.30
C LYS A 226 12.70 1.23 56.23
N PHE A 227 12.66 2.47 55.74
CA PHE A 227 13.77 3.24 55.17
C PHE A 227 14.83 3.53 56.27
N LYS A 228 16.13 3.50 55.95
CA LYS A 228 17.07 4.66 55.93
C LYS A 228 18.55 4.22 55.86
N ASP A 229 19.25 4.77 54.86
CA ASP A 229 20.66 5.11 54.63
C ASP A 229 21.81 4.57 55.51
N THR A 230 22.88 4.17 54.79
CA THR A 230 24.30 4.38 55.14
C THR A 230 24.94 5.22 54.04
#